data_AF-A0A022R8D6-F1
#
_entry.id   AF-A0A022R8D6-F1
#
_cell.length_a   1.000
_cell.length_b   1.000
_cell.length_c   1.000
_cell.angle_alpha   90.00
_cell.angle_beta   90.00
_cell.angle_gamma   90.00
#
_symmetry.space_group_name_H-M   'P 1'
#
loop_
_entity.id
_entity.type
_entity.pdbx_description
1 polymer ?
#
loop_
_entity_poly.entity_id
_entity_poly.type
_entity_poly.pdbx_seq_one_letter_code
_entity_poly.pdbx_strand_id
1 'polypeptide(L)'
;MILWVNPILSSFPPHLTQIPSKSAQISHCCLADSTVPVSPSLKRRCDLYDLHKELVPYTEAWSWQNAIVKEKKALIEKNEDLTDSLIILQHHPVYTLGAGSSEKYLNFDVKNAPFNLYRTERGGEVTYHGPGQIVMYPIMNLRYHKMDLHWYLRALEEVVIRALHSAFGIEASRVEGLTGVWVGNAKLAAIGVKVSKWITYHGLALNVTTDMTPFQNIIPCGIQNRRVGSIKSLLKENSPSKRYVEEDNNNHHHQTVDSELIDITHKSLITEFCEVFQVELGINLFKPEFGNTLSQT
;
A
#
# COMPACT_ATOMS: atom_id res chain seq x y z
N MET A 1 48.31 -25.44 -12.02
CA MET A 1 49.28 -26.03 -11.09
C MET A 1 50.59 -26.21 -11.84
N ILE A 2 51.58 -25.35 -11.56
CA ILE A 2 53.04 -25.51 -11.77
C ILE A 2 53.66 -24.20 -11.27
N LEU A 3 54.70 -24.31 -10.45
CA LEU A 3 55.37 -23.20 -9.78
C LEU A 3 56.59 -22.75 -10.59
N TRP A 4 57.00 -21.49 -10.44
CA TRP A 4 58.35 -21.02 -10.75
C TRP A 4 58.98 -20.42 -9.48
N VAL A 5 60.29 -20.57 -9.34
CA VAL A 5 61.00 -20.50 -8.04
C VAL A 5 62.30 -19.68 -8.15
N ASN A 6 62.41 -18.61 -7.35
CA ASN A 6 63.66 -17.94 -6.90
C ASN A 6 64.58 -17.30 -8.01
N PRO A 7 65.75 -16.68 -7.71
CA PRO A 7 66.33 -16.24 -6.40
C PRO A 7 66.96 -14.80 -6.30
N ILE A 8 66.85 -14.17 -5.11
CA ILE A 8 67.96 -13.67 -4.21
C ILE A 8 68.81 -12.37 -4.50
N LEU A 9 69.00 -11.56 -3.42
CA LEU A 9 70.18 -10.75 -2.91
C LEU A 9 70.28 -9.19 -2.95
N SER A 10 70.69 -8.64 -1.78
CA SER A 10 71.47 -7.39 -1.48
C SER A 10 70.82 -5.99 -1.62
N SER A 11 71.10 -4.93 -0.79
CA SER A 11 71.87 -4.78 0.47
C SER A 11 71.67 -3.40 1.21
N PHE A 12 71.36 -3.41 2.52
CA PHE A 12 71.80 -2.51 3.65
C PHE A 12 71.65 -0.92 3.65
N PRO A 13 71.77 -0.21 4.83
CA PRO A 13 71.02 1.03 5.22
C PRO A 13 71.98 2.21 5.63
N PRO A 14 71.82 3.11 6.66
CA PRO A 14 70.71 3.51 7.59
C PRO A 14 70.52 5.04 7.88
N HIS A 15 69.52 5.43 8.71
CA HIS A 15 69.55 6.47 9.79
C HIS A 15 68.17 6.52 10.50
N LEU A 16 67.99 6.28 11.82
CA LEU A 16 68.22 7.14 13.01
C LEU A 16 67.52 8.52 12.93
N THR A 17 66.54 8.84 13.80
CA THR A 17 66.77 9.28 15.21
C THR A 17 65.75 8.81 16.27
N GLN A 18 66.18 8.86 17.54
CA GLN A 18 65.40 8.68 18.80
C GLN A 18 64.71 10.02 19.20
N ILE A 19 63.88 10.20 20.25
CA ILE A 19 64.04 9.97 21.72
C ILE A 19 62.64 10.01 22.43
N PRO A 20 62.41 9.31 23.55
CA PRO A 20 61.10 9.23 24.25
C PRO A 20 60.98 10.04 25.57
N SER A 21 59.79 10.02 26.19
CA SER A 21 59.43 10.23 27.63
C SER A 21 58.11 11.02 27.77
N LYS A 22 57.30 10.97 28.83
CA LYS A 22 57.29 10.22 30.12
C LYS A 22 55.85 10.10 30.64
N SER A 23 55.63 9.28 31.67
CA SER A 23 54.35 9.01 32.35
C SER A 23 53.75 10.20 33.15
N ALA A 24 52.41 10.28 33.24
CA ALA A 24 51.69 10.93 34.34
C ALA A 24 50.28 10.32 34.52
N GLN A 25 49.76 10.32 35.75
CA GLN A 25 48.46 9.71 36.13
C GLN A 25 47.33 10.73 36.26
N ILE A 26 46.11 10.27 35.92
CA ILE A 26 44.79 10.56 36.53
C ILE A 26 44.47 12.02 36.92
N SER A 27 43.45 12.59 36.26
CA SER A 27 42.49 13.49 36.91
C SER A 27 41.11 13.32 36.28
N HIS A 28 40.06 13.16 37.10
CA HIS A 28 38.66 13.19 36.63
C HIS A 28 38.34 14.57 36.04
N CYS A 29 37.70 14.59 34.87
CA CYS A 29 36.95 15.76 34.41
C CYS A 29 35.63 15.27 33.79
N CYS A 30 34.54 15.97 34.08
CA CYS A 30 33.19 15.52 33.78
C CYS A 30 32.94 15.46 32.27
N LEU A 31 32.58 14.30 31.74
CA LEU A 31 31.93 14.22 30.44
C LEU A 31 30.49 14.71 30.61
N ALA A 32 30.23 15.91 30.08
CA ALA A 32 28.86 16.40 29.93
C ALA A 32 28.10 15.45 28.99
N ASP A 33 26.93 14.99 29.44
CA ASP A 33 26.06 14.14 28.65
C ASP A 33 25.47 14.95 27.49
N SER A 34 26.11 14.85 26.32
CA SER A 34 25.67 15.55 25.12
C SER A 34 24.50 14.81 24.50
N THR A 35 23.32 14.94 25.11
CA THR A 35 22.06 14.53 24.51
C THR A 35 21.78 15.44 23.31
N VAL A 36 22.33 15.09 22.15
CA VAL A 36 21.98 15.72 20.87
C VAL A 36 20.47 15.50 20.68
N PRO A 37 19.66 16.57 20.56
CA PRO A 37 18.25 16.40 20.27
C PRO A 37 18.14 15.74 18.89
N VAL A 38 17.54 14.56 18.83
CA VAL A 38 17.18 13.94 17.56
C VAL A 38 16.18 14.88 16.89
N SER A 39 16.62 15.59 15.85
CA SER A 39 15.74 16.44 15.06
C SER A 39 14.59 15.58 14.54
N PRO A 40 13.31 16.01 14.68
CA PRO A 40 12.20 15.27 14.09
C PRO A 40 12.51 15.02 12.62
N SER A 41 12.51 13.75 12.19
CA SER A 41 12.64 13.42 10.78
C SER A 41 11.46 14.05 10.06
N LEU A 42 11.72 15.06 9.23
CA LEU A 42 10.68 15.83 8.56
C LEU A 42 9.85 14.84 7.71
N LYS A 43 8.58 14.62 8.10
CA LYS A 43 7.68 13.73 7.38
C LYS A 43 7.54 14.22 5.95
N ARG A 44 7.57 13.30 4.99
CA ARG A 44 7.46 13.65 3.57
C ARG A 44 6.02 14.04 3.26
N ARG A 45 5.81 15.22 2.67
CA ARG A 45 4.45 15.64 2.27
C ARG A 45 3.90 14.71 1.19
N CYS A 46 2.65 14.31 1.38
CA CYS A 46 1.85 13.55 0.44
C CYS A 46 0.51 14.27 0.22
N ASP A 47 0.13 14.52 -1.04
CA ASP A 47 -1.13 15.19 -1.37
C ASP A 47 -2.28 14.16 -1.41
N LEU A 48 -3.30 14.41 -0.59
CA LEU A 48 -4.48 13.57 -0.44
C LEU A 48 -5.60 14.04 -1.37
N TYR A 49 -6.05 13.13 -2.24
CA TYR A 49 -7.29 13.23 -3.02
C TYR A 49 -8.34 12.33 -2.35
N ASP A 50 -9.14 12.91 -1.47
CA ASP A 50 -10.15 12.19 -0.70
C ASP A 50 -11.51 12.17 -1.42
N LEU A 51 -11.91 10.97 -1.85
CA LEU A 51 -13.15 10.65 -2.53
C LEU A 51 -13.82 9.43 -1.87
N HIS A 52 -13.55 9.13 -0.59
CA HIS A 52 -14.03 7.88 0.06
C HIS A 52 -15.56 7.74 0.11
N LYS A 53 -16.31 8.84 -0.11
CA LYS A 53 -17.78 8.86 -0.20
C LYS A 53 -18.32 8.82 -1.63
N GLU A 54 -17.46 8.90 -2.64
CA GLU A 54 -17.84 8.91 -4.06
C GLU A 54 -17.63 7.54 -4.71
N LEU A 55 -18.56 7.17 -5.62
CA LEU A 55 -18.36 6.07 -6.56
C LEU A 55 -17.70 6.63 -7.82
N VAL A 56 -16.46 6.23 -8.08
CA VAL A 56 -15.68 6.71 -9.23
C VAL A 56 -15.61 5.60 -10.30
N PRO A 57 -15.85 5.89 -11.60
CA PRO A 57 -15.58 4.95 -12.69
C PRO A 57 -14.12 4.48 -12.68
N TYR A 58 -13.89 3.17 -12.84
CA TYR A 58 -12.54 2.61 -12.74
C TYR A 58 -11.54 3.24 -13.73
N THR A 59 -11.99 3.48 -14.96
CA THR A 59 -11.18 4.08 -16.03
C THR A 59 -10.78 5.53 -15.75
N GLU A 60 -11.61 6.26 -15.01
CA GLU A 60 -11.34 7.65 -14.62
C GLU A 60 -10.22 7.70 -13.56
N ALA A 61 -10.37 6.95 -12.46
CA ALA A 61 -9.32 6.85 -11.45
C ALA A 61 -8.00 6.22 -11.98
N TRP A 62 -8.08 5.34 -12.97
CA TRP A 62 -6.90 4.77 -13.62
C TRP A 62 -6.22 5.78 -14.55
N SER A 63 -6.97 6.66 -15.25
CA SER A 63 -6.38 7.76 -16.02
C SER A 63 -5.67 8.76 -15.09
N TRP A 64 -6.27 9.08 -13.93
CA TRP A 64 -5.66 9.92 -12.91
C TRP A 64 -4.35 9.36 -12.38
N GLN A 65 -4.31 8.07 -12.02
CA GLN A 65 -3.08 7.39 -11.61
C GLN A 65 -2.00 7.49 -12.70
N ASN A 66 -2.36 7.20 -13.95
CA ASN A 66 -1.42 7.25 -15.07
C ASN A 66 -0.89 8.68 -15.35
N ALA A 67 -1.71 9.72 -15.14
CA ALA A 67 -1.29 11.11 -15.28
C ALA A 67 -0.25 11.51 -14.21
N ILE A 68 -0.53 11.23 -12.93
CA ILE A 68 0.42 11.50 -11.81
C ILE A 68 1.72 10.71 -12.01
N VAL A 69 1.63 9.43 -12.40
CA VAL A 69 2.80 8.59 -12.69
C VAL A 69 3.63 9.14 -13.86
N LYS A 70 2.98 9.68 -14.91
CA LYS A 70 3.65 10.30 -16.06
C LYS A 70 4.39 11.57 -15.65
N GLU A 71 3.74 12.44 -14.88
CA GLU A 71 4.33 13.68 -14.35
C GLU A 71 5.55 13.38 -13.47
N LYS A 72 5.41 12.52 -12.46
CA LYS A 72 6.51 12.12 -11.57
C LYS A 72 7.72 11.52 -12.32
N LYS A 73 7.49 10.77 -13.40
CA LYS A 73 8.56 10.25 -14.26
C LYS A 73 9.29 11.34 -15.05
N ALA A 74 8.57 12.34 -15.56
CA ALA A 74 9.16 13.47 -16.28
C ALA A 74 10.03 14.34 -15.36
N LEU A 75 9.66 14.47 -14.09
CA LEU A 75 10.47 15.17 -13.08
C LEU A 75 11.74 14.38 -12.72
N ILE A 76 11.64 13.06 -12.55
CA ILE A 76 12.81 12.18 -12.37
C ILE A 76 13.85 12.36 -13.48
N GLU A 77 13.42 12.60 -14.73
CA GLU A 77 14.32 12.83 -15.87
C GLU A 77 15.04 14.19 -15.82
N LYS A 78 14.48 15.17 -15.09
CA LYS A 78 15.11 16.47 -14.78
C LYS A 78 15.91 16.47 -13.46
N ASN A 79 15.95 15.33 -12.74
CA ASN A 79 16.43 15.23 -11.37
C ASN A 79 15.63 16.13 -10.37
N GLU A 80 14.34 16.30 -10.66
CA GLU A 80 13.33 16.96 -9.82
C GLU A 80 12.42 15.90 -9.16
N ASP A 81 11.63 16.31 -8.17
CA ASP A 81 10.66 15.44 -7.48
C ASP A 81 9.41 16.22 -7.06
N LEU A 82 8.29 15.50 -6.89
CA LEU A 82 7.05 16.01 -6.28
C LEU A 82 6.70 15.20 -5.05
N THR A 83 6.05 15.86 -4.10
CA THR A 83 5.26 15.29 -2.99
C THR A 83 4.51 14.03 -3.42
N ASP A 84 4.50 12.99 -2.60
CA ASP A 84 3.79 11.75 -2.96
C ASP A 84 2.28 12.01 -3.10
N SER A 85 1.52 11.09 -3.67
CA SER A 85 0.07 11.30 -3.83
C SER A 85 -0.70 10.09 -3.31
N LEU A 86 -1.84 10.34 -2.67
CA LEU A 86 -2.77 9.30 -2.23
C LEU A 86 -4.15 9.61 -2.77
N ILE A 87 -4.70 8.70 -3.59
CA ILE A 87 -6.12 8.73 -3.95
C ILE A 87 -6.82 7.69 -3.09
N ILE A 88 -7.91 8.06 -2.42
CA ILE A 88 -8.77 7.15 -1.65
C ILE A 88 -10.22 7.31 -2.11
N LEU A 89 -10.87 6.21 -2.50
CA LEU A 89 -12.17 6.24 -3.19
C LEU A 89 -12.96 4.94 -3.03
N GLN A 90 -14.17 4.91 -3.58
CA GLN A 90 -14.89 3.69 -3.92
C GLN A 90 -15.10 3.59 -5.43
N HIS A 91 -15.33 2.38 -5.95
CA HIS A 91 -15.58 2.17 -7.38
C HIS A 91 -17.03 1.77 -7.66
N HIS A 92 -17.53 2.16 -8.84
CA HIS A 92 -18.66 1.45 -9.45
C HIS A 92 -18.29 -0.04 -9.66
N PRO A 93 -19.27 -0.97 -9.65
CA PRO A 93 -19.03 -2.40 -9.85
C PRO A 93 -18.16 -2.68 -11.09
N VAL A 94 -17.02 -3.34 -10.88
CA VAL A 94 -16.01 -3.59 -11.91
C VAL A 94 -15.17 -4.82 -11.57
N TYR A 95 -14.78 -5.58 -12.58
CA TYR A 95 -13.72 -6.58 -12.47
C TYR A 95 -12.43 -6.06 -13.08
N THR A 96 -11.30 -6.36 -12.45
CA THR A 96 -9.98 -6.08 -13.02
C THR A 96 -9.14 -7.34 -13.12
N LEU A 97 -8.43 -7.48 -14.23
CA LEU A 97 -7.42 -8.51 -14.47
C LEU A 97 -6.05 -7.87 -14.34
N GLY A 98 -5.21 -8.37 -13.43
CA GLY A 98 -3.81 -7.94 -13.34
C GLY A 98 -2.98 -8.45 -14.52
N ALA A 99 -1.74 -7.98 -14.63
CA ALA A 99 -0.91 -8.18 -15.82
C ALA A 99 -0.72 -9.67 -16.18
N GLY A 100 -0.44 -10.51 -15.18
CA GLY A 100 -0.27 -11.96 -15.34
C GLY A 100 -1.58 -12.77 -15.31
N SER A 101 -2.72 -12.11 -15.11
CA SER A 101 -3.99 -12.82 -14.87
C SER A 101 -4.49 -13.56 -16.09
N SER A 102 -5.10 -14.73 -15.89
CA SER A 102 -5.72 -15.53 -16.94
C SER A 102 -7.25 -15.47 -16.88
N GLU A 103 -7.92 -15.51 -18.03
CA GLU A 103 -9.38 -15.55 -18.15
C GLU A 103 -9.98 -16.85 -17.58
N LYS A 104 -9.17 -17.91 -17.38
CA LYS A 104 -9.59 -19.15 -16.68
C LYS A 104 -10.04 -18.94 -15.23
N TYR A 105 -9.76 -17.76 -14.65
CA TYR A 105 -10.21 -17.37 -13.32
C TYR A 105 -11.54 -16.59 -13.33
N LEU A 106 -12.19 -16.48 -14.49
CA LEU A 106 -13.54 -15.95 -14.65
C LEU A 106 -14.53 -17.12 -14.77
N ASN A 107 -15.62 -17.07 -14.00
CA ASN A 107 -16.74 -18.01 -14.12
C ASN A 107 -17.82 -17.47 -15.08
N PHE A 108 -17.44 -16.57 -16.00
CA PHE A 108 -18.31 -15.92 -16.99
C PHE A 108 -17.55 -15.64 -18.30
N ASP A 109 -18.30 -15.49 -19.40
CA ASP A 109 -17.75 -15.07 -20.69
C ASP A 109 -17.38 -13.59 -20.67
N VAL A 110 -16.14 -13.28 -21.05
CA VAL A 110 -15.59 -11.91 -21.19
C VAL A 110 -16.48 -11.00 -22.04
N LYS A 111 -17.14 -11.55 -23.08
CA LYS A 111 -18.04 -10.78 -23.96
C LYS A 111 -19.39 -10.46 -23.32
N ASN A 112 -19.76 -11.19 -22.27
CA ASN A 112 -21.02 -11.10 -21.56
C ASN A 112 -20.79 -10.92 -20.05
N ALA A 113 -19.76 -10.15 -19.69
CA ALA A 113 -19.37 -9.92 -18.31
C ALA A 113 -20.47 -9.18 -17.53
N PRO A 114 -20.83 -9.60 -16.29
CA PRO A 114 -21.92 -8.97 -15.54
C PRO A 114 -21.59 -7.56 -15.04
N PHE A 115 -20.30 -7.19 -15.03
CA PHE A 115 -19.81 -5.83 -14.83
C PHE A 115 -18.66 -5.55 -15.81
N ASN A 116 -18.30 -4.28 -15.99
CA ASN A 116 -17.15 -3.89 -16.80
C ASN A 116 -15.89 -4.65 -16.38
N LEU A 117 -15.11 -5.13 -17.35
CA LEU A 117 -13.91 -5.92 -17.15
C LEU A 117 -12.71 -5.23 -17.82
N TYR A 118 -11.68 -4.89 -17.05
CA TYR A 118 -10.48 -4.23 -17.56
C TYR A 118 -9.22 -5.04 -17.26
N ARG A 119 -8.33 -5.20 -18.25
CA ARG A 119 -6.95 -5.65 -18.03
C ARG A 119 -6.06 -4.47 -17.68
N THR A 120 -5.16 -4.68 -16.71
CA THR A 120 -4.44 -3.64 -15.99
C THR A 120 -3.01 -4.08 -15.68
N GLU A 121 -2.12 -3.13 -15.36
CA GLU A 121 -0.69 -3.41 -15.16
C GLU A 121 -0.33 -3.92 -13.76
N ARG A 122 -1.25 -3.84 -12.79
CA ARG A 122 -1.02 -4.32 -11.42
C ARG A 122 -0.63 -5.80 -11.37
N GLY A 123 0.15 -6.15 -10.35
CA GLY A 123 0.33 -7.53 -9.95
C GLY A 123 -0.97 -8.20 -9.47
N GLY A 124 -0.90 -9.52 -9.32
CA GLY A 124 -2.01 -10.36 -8.88
C GLY A 124 -2.98 -10.77 -10.00
N GLU A 125 -3.92 -11.61 -9.63
CA GLU A 125 -4.92 -12.23 -10.51
C GLU A 125 -6.14 -11.32 -10.71
N VAL A 126 -7.29 -11.91 -11.07
CA VAL A 126 -8.59 -11.22 -11.08
C VAL A 126 -9.00 -10.74 -9.68
N THR A 127 -9.69 -9.59 -9.63
CA THR A 127 -10.42 -9.13 -8.44
C THR A 127 -11.67 -8.33 -8.84
N TYR A 128 -12.56 -8.13 -7.88
CA TYR A 128 -13.71 -7.22 -7.98
C TYR A 128 -13.49 -5.95 -7.14
N HIS A 129 -14.03 -4.83 -7.62
CA HIS A 129 -14.23 -3.59 -6.86
C HIS A 129 -15.67 -3.11 -7.01
N GLY A 130 -16.20 -2.46 -5.98
CA GLY A 130 -17.58 -1.98 -5.96
C GLY A 130 -17.91 -1.14 -4.72
N PRO A 131 -19.18 -0.69 -4.59
CA PRO A 131 -19.65 0.06 -3.43
C PRO A 131 -19.38 -0.69 -2.11
N GLY A 132 -19.08 0.06 -1.06
CA GLY A 132 -18.70 -0.47 0.25
C GLY A 132 -17.27 -0.99 0.34
N GLN A 133 -16.47 -0.94 -0.73
CA GLN A 133 -15.04 -1.26 -0.74
C GLN A 133 -14.21 0.03 -0.79
N ILE A 134 -13.38 0.28 0.22
CA ILE A 134 -12.44 1.40 0.19
C ILE A 134 -11.20 0.98 -0.58
N VAL A 135 -10.87 1.73 -1.64
CA VAL A 135 -9.68 1.51 -2.46
C VAL A 135 -8.72 2.67 -2.26
N MET A 136 -7.46 2.36 -2.00
CA MET A 136 -6.37 3.33 -1.89
C MET A 136 -5.35 3.10 -2.99
N TYR A 137 -4.95 4.18 -3.65
CA TYR A 137 -3.89 4.21 -4.64
C TYR A 137 -2.76 5.15 -4.18
N PRO A 138 -1.78 4.66 -3.41
CA PRO A 138 -0.58 5.42 -3.08
C PRO A 138 0.37 5.46 -4.30
N ILE A 139 0.63 6.67 -4.78
CA ILE A 139 1.47 7.00 -5.93
C ILE A 139 2.72 7.71 -5.38
N MET A 140 3.68 6.89 -4.96
CA MET A 140 4.81 7.28 -4.13
C MET A 140 6.13 7.10 -4.89
N ASN A 141 7.09 7.99 -4.66
CA ASN A 141 8.44 7.87 -5.20
C ASN A 141 9.33 7.08 -4.22
N LEU A 142 9.47 5.77 -4.44
CA LEU A 142 10.21 4.86 -3.54
C LEU A 142 11.70 5.18 -3.40
N ARG A 143 12.25 6.07 -4.23
CA ARG A 143 13.61 6.61 -4.11
C ARG A 143 13.79 7.47 -2.85
N TYR A 144 12.72 8.06 -2.33
CA TYR A 144 12.68 8.85 -1.09
C TYR A 144 12.10 8.09 0.10
N HIS A 145 11.81 6.79 -0.08
CA HIS A 145 11.36 5.87 0.96
C HIS A 145 12.36 4.71 1.05
N LYS A 146 12.01 3.56 0.49
CA LYS A 146 12.89 2.40 0.32
C LYS A 146 12.63 1.79 -1.05
N MET A 147 13.68 1.62 -1.86
CA MET A 147 13.63 0.97 -3.19
C MET A 147 13.52 -0.56 -3.06
N ASP A 148 12.45 -1.03 -2.43
CA ASP A 148 12.19 -2.43 -2.12
C ASP A 148 10.68 -2.71 -2.25
N LEU A 149 10.31 -3.48 -3.27
CA LEU A 149 8.91 -3.82 -3.54
C LEU A 149 8.33 -4.78 -2.49
N HIS A 150 9.14 -5.64 -1.87
CA HIS A 150 8.65 -6.53 -0.82
C HIS A 150 8.32 -5.71 0.43
N TRP A 151 9.20 -4.79 0.82
CA TRP A 151 8.90 -3.82 1.88
C TRP A 151 7.63 -3.01 1.57
N TYR A 152 7.49 -2.47 0.36
CA TYR A 152 6.31 -1.67 0.00
C TYR A 152 5.01 -2.48 0.12
N LEU A 153 4.98 -3.72 -0.38
CA LEU A 153 3.83 -4.61 -0.23
C LEU A 153 3.53 -4.94 1.24
N ARG A 154 4.56 -5.26 2.05
CA ARG A 154 4.38 -5.51 3.48
C ARG A 154 3.94 -4.26 4.24
N ALA A 155 4.35 -3.06 3.83
CA ALA A 155 3.90 -1.79 4.40
C ALA A 155 2.41 -1.54 4.11
N LEU A 156 1.92 -1.79 2.88
CA LEU A 156 0.49 -1.72 2.57
C LEU A 156 -0.35 -2.74 3.38
N GLU A 157 0.17 -3.94 3.61
CA GLU A 157 -0.45 -4.91 4.53
C GLU A 157 -0.49 -4.38 5.97
N GLU A 158 0.56 -3.69 6.41
CA GLU A 158 0.68 -3.16 7.78
C GLU A 158 -0.34 -2.05 8.03
N VAL A 159 -0.56 -1.14 7.06
CA VAL A 159 -1.59 -0.10 7.13
C VAL A 159 -2.96 -0.71 7.40
N VAL A 160 -3.33 -1.76 6.67
CA VAL A 160 -4.64 -2.42 6.83
C VAL A 160 -4.72 -3.20 8.13
N ILE A 161 -3.68 -3.94 8.53
CA ILE A 161 -3.65 -4.70 9.79
C ILE A 161 -3.82 -3.76 10.98
N ARG A 162 -3.02 -2.69 11.03
CA ARG A 162 -3.11 -1.67 12.09
C ARG A 162 -4.48 -1.02 12.10
N ALA A 163 -5.03 -0.66 10.93
CA ALA A 163 -6.33 0.01 10.85
C ALA A 163 -7.49 -0.87 11.31
N LEU A 164 -7.45 -2.16 11.01
CA LEU A 164 -8.43 -3.15 11.48
C LEU A 164 -8.38 -3.35 13.00
N HIS A 165 -7.17 -3.40 13.57
CA HIS A 165 -6.97 -3.47 15.01
C HIS A 165 -7.41 -2.17 15.72
N SER A 166 -6.93 -1.00 15.29
CA SER A 166 -7.16 0.27 16.00
C SER A 166 -8.61 0.78 15.89
N ALA A 167 -9.34 0.48 14.82
CA ALA A 167 -10.73 0.88 14.66
C ALA A 167 -11.76 -0.15 15.18
N PHE A 168 -11.45 -1.45 15.12
CA PHE A 168 -12.45 -2.51 15.32
C PHE A 168 -12.01 -3.64 16.25
N GLY A 169 -10.76 -3.65 16.74
CA GLY A 169 -10.20 -4.77 17.49
C GLY A 169 -10.10 -6.07 16.67
N ILE A 170 -10.04 -5.96 15.33
CA ILE A 170 -10.00 -7.12 14.43
C ILE A 170 -8.54 -7.58 14.29
N GLU A 171 -8.24 -8.75 14.85
CA GLU A 171 -6.95 -9.42 14.73
C GLU A 171 -6.74 -9.95 13.29
N ALA A 172 -6.11 -9.12 12.47
CA ALA A 172 -5.79 -9.41 11.08
C ALA A 172 -4.31 -9.77 10.89
N SER A 173 -4.02 -10.59 9.88
CA SER A 173 -2.70 -11.15 9.66
C SER A 173 -2.33 -11.28 8.18
N ARG A 174 -1.05 -11.55 7.96
CA ARG A 174 -0.49 -11.94 6.66
C ARG A 174 -0.52 -13.45 6.54
N VAL A 175 -0.69 -13.96 5.33
CA VAL A 175 -0.51 -15.39 5.04
C VAL A 175 0.66 -15.55 4.08
N GLU A 176 1.58 -16.45 4.40
CA GLU A 176 2.80 -16.64 3.60
C GLU A 176 2.47 -17.08 2.16
N GLY A 177 3.19 -16.52 1.19
CA GLY A 177 2.89 -16.64 -0.24
C GLY A 177 1.62 -15.93 -0.74
N LEU A 178 0.74 -15.42 0.13
CA LEU A 178 -0.59 -14.90 -0.24
C LEU A 178 -0.80 -13.42 0.09
N THR A 179 -0.25 -12.55 -0.76
CA THR A 179 -0.31 -11.07 -0.65
C THR A 179 -1.71 -10.54 -0.35
N GLY A 180 -1.82 -9.70 0.69
CA GLY A 180 -3.08 -9.16 1.21
C GLY A 180 -3.29 -9.46 2.69
N VAL A 181 -4.41 -9.01 3.24
CA VAL A 181 -4.71 -9.09 4.67
C VAL A 181 -5.91 -10.00 4.95
N TRP A 182 -5.76 -10.83 5.97
CA TRP A 182 -6.58 -12.00 6.24
C TRP A 182 -7.05 -12.05 7.70
N VAL A 183 -8.28 -12.50 7.92
CA VAL A 183 -8.81 -12.87 9.25
C VAL A 183 -9.26 -14.32 9.17
N GLY A 184 -8.59 -15.21 9.90
CA GLY A 184 -8.74 -16.65 9.72
C GLY A 184 -8.47 -17.09 8.27
N ASN A 185 -9.49 -17.64 7.59
CA ASN A 185 -9.42 -18.02 6.17
C ASN A 185 -10.18 -17.05 5.23
N ALA A 186 -10.58 -15.88 5.71
CA ALA A 186 -11.24 -14.83 4.93
C ALA A 186 -10.24 -13.73 4.54
N LYS A 187 -10.18 -13.39 3.25
CA LYS A 187 -9.44 -12.22 2.75
C LYS A 187 -10.29 -10.97 2.91
N LEU A 188 -9.75 -9.97 3.60
CA LEU A 188 -10.41 -8.67 3.79
C LEU A 188 -9.86 -7.61 2.84
N ALA A 189 -8.55 -7.61 2.61
CA ALA A 189 -7.92 -6.68 1.67
C ALA A 189 -7.12 -7.39 0.59
N ALA A 190 -7.39 -7.02 -0.66
CA ALA A 190 -6.53 -7.31 -1.79
C ALA A 190 -5.46 -6.22 -1.94
N ILE A 191 -4.23 -6.61 -2.26
CA ILE A 191 -3.14 -5.69 -2.57
C ILE A 191 -2.56 -6.10 -3.91
N GLY A 192 -2.50 -5.16 -4.84
CA GLY A 192 -2.06 -5.36 -6.21
C GLY A 192 -1.53 -4.05 -6.75
N VAL A 193 -0.21 -3.97 -6.90
CA VAL A 193 0.51 -2.73 -7.23
C VAL A 193 1.26 -2.89 -8.54
N LYS A 194 1.60 -1.76 -9.17
CA LYS A 194 2.64 -1.68 -10.20
C LYS A 194 3.68 -0.65 -9.77
N VAL A 195 4.93 -0.89 -10.15
CA VAL A 195 6.03 0.06 -9.97
C VAL A 195 6.71 0.29 -11.33
N SER A 196 7.06 1.54 -11.62
CA SER A 196 7.74 1.93 -12.86
C SER A 196 8.62 3.16 -12.60
N LYS A 197 9.93 3.05 -12.90
CA LYS A 197 10.97 4.02 -12.46
C LYS A 197 10.90 4.36 -10.95
N TRP A 198 10.60 3.36 -10.11
CA TRP A 198 10.38 3.51 -8.66
C TRP A 198 9.17 4.37 -8.23
N ILE A 199 8.30 4.78 -9.16
CA ILE A 199 6.98 5.33 -8.84
C ILE A 199 5.96 4.19 -8.72
N THR A 200 5.23 4.12 -7.61
CA THR A 200 4.13 3.16 -7.38
C THR A 200 2.83 3.63 -8.02
N TYR A 201 1.92 2.71 -8.34
CA TYR A 201 0.50 2.97 -8.60
C TYR A 201 -0.30 1.66 -8.51
N HIS A 202 -1.62 1.75 -8.66
CA HIS A 202 -2.57 0.86 -7.99
C HIS A 202 -2.26 0.82 -6.48
N GLY A 203 -2.64 -0.23 -5.74
CA GLY A 203 -2.54 -0.17 -4.29
C GLY A 203 -3.28 -1.30 -3.59
N LEU A 204 -4.19 -0.92 -2.68
CA LEU A 204 -4.97 -1.84 -1.85
C LEU A 204 -6.47 -1.57 -1.97
N ALA A 205 -7.27 -2.60 -1.73
CA ALA A 205 -8.72 -2.54 -1.69
C ALA A 205 -9.22 -3.33 -0.49
N LEU A 206 -9.85 -2.66 0.47
CA LEU A 206 -10.37 -3.23 1.72
C LEU A 206 -11.90 -3.34 1.67
N ASN A 207 -12.40 -4.54 1.87
CA ASN A 207 -13.83 -4.83 1.92
C ASN A 207 -14.42 -4.37 3.26
N VAL A 208 -15.18 -3.26 3.26
CA VAL A 208 -15.77 -2.71 4.49
C VAL A 208 -17.20 -3.19 4.65
N THR A 209 -18.08 -2.74 3.75
CA THR A 209 -19.50 -3.12 3.68
C THR A 209 -19.86 -3.76 2.33
N THR A 210 -18.85 -3.98 1.48
CA THR A 210 -18.91 -4.54 0.13
C THR A 210 -19.76 -5.81 0.03
N ASP A 211 -20.58 -5.89 -1.02
CA ASP A 211 -21.23 -7.14 -1.42
C ASP A 211 -20.17 -8.16 -1.88
N MET A 212 -20.21 -9.35 -1.29
CA MET A 212 -19.31 -10.46 -1.63
C MET A 212 -19.82 -11.31 -2.80
N THR A 213 -21.07 -11.15 -3.22
CA THR A 213 -21.69 -11.93 -4.31
C THR A 213 -20.89 -11.87 -5.62
N PRO A 214 -20.37 -10.72 -6.08
CA PRO A 214 -19.55 -10.63 -7.29
C PRO A 214 -18.27 -11.48 -7.25
N PHE A 215 -17.68 -11.69 -6.07
CA PHE A 215 -16.50 -12.54 -5.93
C PHE A 215 -16.77 -14.03 -6.20
N GLN A 216 -18.02 -14.48 -6.19
CA GLN A 216 -18.39 -15.87 -6.55
C GLN A 216 -18.24 -16.13 -8.07
N ASN A 217 -18.29 -15.07 -8.88
CA ASN A 217 -18.13 -15.15 -10.33
C ASN A 217 -16.65 -15.18 -10.79
N ILE A 218 -15.70 -15.21 -9.85
CA ILE A 218 -14.26 -15.22 -10.12
C ILE A 218 -13.53 -16.19 -9.18
N ILE A 219 -12.30 -16.55 -9.54
CA ILE A 219 -11.38 -17.32 -8.68
C ILE A 219 -10.28 -16.37 -8.19
N PRO A 220 -10.51 -15.62 -7.08
CA PRO A 220 -9.56 -14.62 -6.62
C PRO A 220 -8.23 -15.28 -6.20
N CYS A 221 -7.11 -14.66 -6.59
CA CYS A 221 -5.76 -15.17 -6.33
C CYS A 221 -5.48 -16.60 -6.84
N GLY A 222 -6.32 -17.17 -7.73
CA GLY A 222 -6.16 -18.51 -8.27
C GLY A 222 -6.38 -19.66 -7.27
N ILE A 223 -6.96 -19.40 -6.09
CA ILE A 223 -7.12 -20.38 -5.01
C ILE A 223 -8.59 -20.56 -4.66
N GLN A 224 -9.14 -21.73 -4.98
CA GLN A 224 -10.56 -22.04 -4.78
C GLN A 224 -10.98 -22.24 -3.31
N ASN A 225 -10.05 -22.58 -2.41
CA ASN A 225 -10.35 -22.98 -1.03
C ASN A 225 -10.25 -21.83 0.01
N ARG A 226 -10.30 -20.56 -0.43
CA ARG A 226 -10.23 -19.40 0.46
C ARG A 226 -11.41 -18.46 0.23
N ARG A 227 -11.93 -17.91 1.33
CA ARG A 227 -13.08 -17.00 1.30
C ARG A 227 -12.60 -15.56 1.13
N VAL A 228 -13.45 -14.72 0.57
CA VAL A 228 -13.41 -13.27 0.80
C VAL A 228 -14.41 -12.93 1.90
N GLY A 229 -14.16 -11.85 2.63
CA GLY A 229 -15.08 -11.34 3.65
C GLY A 229 -14.98 -9.81 3.73
N SER A 230 -15.81 -9.22 4.60
CA SER A 230 -15.81 -7.78 4.85
C SER A 230 -15.84 -7.48 6.36
N ILE A 231 -15.49 -6.26 6.74
CA ILE A 231 -15.56 -5.80 8.14
C ILE A 231 -16.99 -6.00 8.68
N LYS A 232 -18.00 -5.61 7.89
CA LYS A 232 -19.42 -5.77 8.20
C LYS A 232 -19.84 -7.23 8.43
N SER A 233 -19.30 -8.19 7.68
CA SER A 233 -19.62 -9.61 7.93
C SER A 233 -19.00 -10.12 9.23
N LEU A 234 -17.73 -9.78 9.50
CA LEU A 234 -17.06 -10.19 10.74
C LEU A 234 -17.67 -9.57 12.00
N LEU A 235 -18.05 -8.30 11.98
CA LEU A 235 -18.67 -7.64 13.13
C LEU A 235 -20.05 -8.26 13.46
N LYS A 236 -20.81 -8.69 12.44
CA LYS A 236 -22.05 -9.45 12.62
C LYS A 236 -21.79 -10.84 13.23
N GLU A 237 -20.76 -11.54 12.77
CA GLU A 237 -20.38 -12.87 13.29
C GLU A 237 -19.91 -12.84 14.76
N ASN A 238 -19.19 -11.78 15.16
CA ASN A 238 -18.65 -11.63 16.52
C ASN A 238 -19.60 -10.95 17.52
N SER A 239 -20.75 -10.42 17.07
CA SER A 239 -21.72 -9.76 17.94
C SER A 239 -22.43 -10.79 18.86
N PRO A 240 -22.28 -10.71 20.20
CA PRO A 240 -22.80 -11.73 21.11
C PRO A 240 -24.31 -11.57 21.37
N SER A 241 -25.13 -11.78 20.34
CA SER A 241 -26.58 -11.97 20.49
C SER A 241 -27.23 -12.64 19.27
N LYS A 242 -27.47 -13.95 19.37
CA LYS A 242 -28.70 -14.52 18.83
C LYS A 242 -29.88 -13.97 19.64
N ARG A 243 -30.47 -12.86 19.19
CA ARG A 243 -31.88 -12.57 19.42
C ARG A 243 -32.50 -12.21 18.08
N TYR A 244 -33.69 -12.75 17.83
CA TYR A 244 -34.53 -12.34 16.72
C TYR A 244 -34.88 -10.87 16.93
N VAL A 245 -34.11 -9.99 16.31
CA VAL A 245 -34.66 -8.74 15.79
C VAL A 245 -35.21 -9.14 14.43
N GLU A 246 -36.50 -8.90 14.22
CA GLU A 246 -37.12 -9.04 12.90
C GLU A 246 -36.30 -8.23 11.88
N GLU A 247 -36.34 -8.61 10.59
CA GLU A 247 -35.72 -7.79 9.55
C GLU A 247 -36.44 -6.44 9.50
N ASP A 248 -35.90 -5.48 10.26
CA ASP A 248 -36.36 -4.10 10.26
C ASP A 248 -35.95 -3.50 8.91
N ASN A 249 -36.85 -3.68 7.94
CA ASN A 249 -36.70 -3.37 6.52
C ASN A 249 -36.57 -1.86 6.23
N ASN A 250 -36.26 -1.07 7.25
CA ASN A 250 -35.81 0.31 7.15
C ASN A 250 -34.41 0.38 6.53
N ASN A 251 -34.36 0.31 5.19
CA ASN A 251 -33.17 0.56 4.36
C ASN A 251 -32.33 1.77 4.83
N HIS A 252 -32.99 2.79 5.39
CA HIS A 252 -32.32 3.98 5.91
C HIS A 252 -31.36 3.67 7.05
N HIS A 253 -31.75 2.86 8.04
CA HIS A 253 -30.86 2.49 9.16
C HIS A 253 -29.66 1.66 8.68
N HIS A 254 -29.87 0.78 7.69
CA HIS A 254 -28.80 0.00 7.09
C HIS A 254 -27.77 0.88 6.37
N GLN A 255 -28.24 1.90 5.64
CA GLN A 255 -27.38 2.88 4.97
C GLN A 255 -26.60 3.74 5.96
N THR A 256 -27.20 4.13 7.10
CA THR A 256 -26.50 4.86 8.17
C THR A 256 -25.33 4.05 8.73
N VAL A 257 -25.56 2.80 9.12
CA VAL A 257 -24.52 1.91 9.67
C VAL A 257 -23.40 1.66 8.64
N ASP A 258 -23.73 1.49 7.37
CA ASP A 258 -22.72 1.30 6.32
C ASP A 258 -21.88 2.56 6.09
N SER A 259 -22.49 3.74 6.14
CA SER A 259 -21.78 5.02 6.06
C SER A 259 -20.83 5.21 7.26
N GLU A 260 -21.26 4.87 8.47
CA GLU A 260 -20.43 4.95 9.68
C GLU A 260 -19.23 4.00 9.61
N LEU A 261 -19.43 2.75 9.18
CA LEU A 261 -18.34 1.78 9.00
C LEU A 261 -17.32 2.25 7.94
N ILE A 262 -17.79 2.87 6.86
CA ILE A 262 -16.92 3.48 5.84
C ILE A 262 -16.11 4.64 6.42
N ASP A 263 -16.74 5.58 7.11
CA ASP A 263 -16.08 6.77 7.69
C ASP A 263 -15.04 6.38 8.76
N ILE A 264 -15.37 5.42 9.63
CA ILE A 264 -14.44 4.88 10.64
C ILE A 264 -13.25 4.20 9.98
N THR A 265 -13.50 3.32 8.99
CA THR A 265 -12.43 2.61 8.28
C THR A 265 -11.53 3.59 7.51
N HIS A 266 -12.13 4.59 6.84
CA HIS A 266 -11.42 5.65 6.14
C HIS A 266 -10.46 6.39 7.06
N LYS A 267 -10.96 6.93 8.18
CA LYS A 267 -10.15 7.65 9.17
C LYS A 267 -8.98 6.80 9.68
N SER A 268 -9.22 5.52 9.94
CA SER A 268 -8.21 4.59 10.42
C SER A 268 -7.14 4.32 9.36
N LEU A 269 -7.53 3.98 8.13
CA LEU A 269 -6.61 3.77 7.00
C LEU A 269 -5.72 4.99 6.74
N ILE A 270 -6.28 6.20 6.75
CA ILE A 270 -5.53 7.45 6.60
C ILE A 270 -4.51 7.61 7.73
N THR A 271 -4.92 7.40 8.98
CA THR A 271 -4.04 7.54 10.15
C THR A 271 -2.87 6.57 10.08
N GLU A 272 -3.14 5.29 9.85
CA GLU A 272 -2.10 4.26 9.80
C GLU A 272 -1.22 4.37 8.55
N PHE A 273 -1.74 4.89 7.43
CA PHE A 273 -0.93 5.20 6.25
C PHE A 273 0.12 6.27 6.54
N CYS A 274 -0.25 7.37 7.21
CA CYS A 274 0.68 8.42 7.62
C CYS A 274 1.79 7.89 8.54
N GLU A 275 1.45 6.98 9.45
CA GLU A 275 2.40 6.40 10.41
C GLU A 275 3.26 5.28 9.83
N VAL A 276 2.76 4.45 8.93
CA VAL A 276 3.56 3.39 8.29
C VAL A 276 4.52 3.97 7.27
N PHE A 277 4.11 4.99 6.51
CA PHE A 277 4.94 5.60 5.47
C PHE A 277 5.67 6.88 5.91
N GLN A 278 5.48 7.33 7.16
CA GLN A 278 6.09 8.55 7.71
C GLN A 278 5.85 9.78 6.83
N VAL A 279 4.60 9.94 6.37
CA VAL A 279 4.14 11.04 5.53
C VAL A 279 3.21 11.99 6.28
N GLU A 280 3.15 13.23 5.82
CA GLU A 280 2.21 14.26 6.26
C GLU A 280 1.25 14.58 5.12
N LEU A 281 -0.06 14.58 5.37
CA LEU A 281 -1.05 14.80 4.32
C LEU A 281 -1.36 16.28 4.09
N GLY A 282 -1.06 16.76 2.89
CA GLY A 282 -1.64 17.98 2.36
C GLY A 282 -3.01 17.66 1.76
N ILE A 283 -4.09 18.22 2.31
CA ILE A 283 -5.43 18.05 1.72
C ILE A 283 -5.48 18.83 0.41
N ASN A 284 -5.73 18.13 -0.71
CA ASN A 284 -5.98 18.77 -2.00
C ASN A 284 -7.47 18.61 -2.34
N LEU A 285 -8.24 19.68 -2.13
CA LEU A 285 -9.70 19.68 -2.33
C LEU A 285 -10.12 19.68 -3.81
N PHE A 286 -9.18 19.87 -4.73
CA PHE A 286 -9.45 19.77 -6.15
C PHE A 286 -9.39 18.31 -6.58
N LYS A 287 -10.46 17.83 -7.22
CA LYS A 287 -10.36 16.63 -8.07
C LYS A 287 -9.19 16.83 -9.03
N PRO A 288 -8.40 15.79 -9.33
CA PRO A 288 -7.28 15.95 -10.24
C PRO A 288 -7.76 16.40 -11.63
N GLU A 289 -7.62 17.69 -11.96
CA GLU A 289 -8.00 18.27 -13.24
C GLU A 289 -6.99 17.89 -14.33
N PHE A 290 -6.90 16.59 -14.62
CA PHE A 290 -6.15 16.08 -15.76
C PHE A 290 -6.96 16.33 -17.02
N GLY A 291 -6.60 17.42 -17.71
CA GLY A 291 -7.24 17.83 -18.95
C GLY A 291 -7.41 16.66 -19.93
N ASN A 292 -8.61 16.54 -20.51
CA ASN A 292 -8.98 15.48 -21.44
C ASN A 292 -8.10 15.51 -22.70
N THR A 293 -6.95 14.85 -22.66
CA THR A 293 -6.08 14.63 -23.82
C THR A 293 -6.15 13.17 -24.27
N LEU A 294 -7.38 12.64 -24.40
CA LEU A 294 -7.66 11.50 -25.27
C LEU A 294 -7.68 11.99 -26.73
N SER A 295 -6.50 12.34 -27.26
CA SER A 295 -6.31 12.49 -28.69
C SER A 295 -6.34 11.10 -29.33
N GLN A 296 -7.31 10.88 -30.20
CA GLN A 296 -7.42 9.70 -31.06
C GLN A 296 -6.17 9.54 -31.92
N THR A 297 -5.55 8.35 -31.88
CA THR A 297 -4.76 7.74 -32.97
C THR A 297 -4.84 6.23 -32.81
#